data_AF-A0A5J5NVH8-F1
#
_entry.id   AF-A0A5J5NVH8-F1
#
_cell.length_a   1.000
_cell.length_b   1.000
_cell.length_c   1.000
_cell.angle_alpha   90.00
_cell.angle_beta   90.00
_cell.angle_gamma   90.00
#
_symmetry.space_group_name_H-M   'P 1'
#
loop_
_entity.id
_entity.type
_entity.pdbx_description
1 polymer ?
#
loop_
_entity_poly.entity_id
_entity_poly.type
_entity_poly.pdbx_seq_one_letter_code
_entity_poly.pdbx_strand_id
1 'polypeptide(L)'
;MQPSRPRQQRLFLVALQALIQISKSTWERKFNVFKQWGWSDEDIVSAFEKYPRCMLFSEHKISENMDFFVNTMGCKSSYIPNHPVLLSYSLKKRIIPRCSVLKALLSEGLIEKFNVNSIMVCTEKVFLQRFVTPFEDPYFLKLYEEKQTL
;
A
#
# COMPACT_ATOMS: atom_id res chain seq x y z
N MET A 1 -31.22 8.41 17.31
CA MET A 1 -30.39 7.52 16.46
C MET A 1 -29.66 8.38 15.44
N GLN A 2 -28.34 8.50 15.53
CA GLN A 2 -27.54 9.22 14.52
C GLN A 2 -27.34 8.30 13.31
N PRO A 3 -27.62 8.75 12.07
CA PRO A 3 -27.38 7.92 10.89
C PRO A 3 -25.87 7.63 10.78
N SER A 4 -25.52 6.36 10.68
CA SER A 4 -24.14 5.91 10.53
C SER A 4 -23.51 6.58 9.30
N ARG A 5 -22.34 7.21 9.47
CA ARG A 5 -21.63 7.95 8.41
C ARG A 5 -21.45 7.06 7.17
N PRO A 6 -21.61 7.56 5.92
CA PRO A 6 -21.54 6.75 4.69
C PRO A 6 -20.27 5.89 4.53
N ARG A 7 -19.15 6.36 5.09
CA ARG A 7 -17.86 5.64 5.09
C ARG A 7 -17.88 4.41 5.99
N GLN A 8 -18.52 4.50 7.15
CA GLN A 8 -18.61 3.42 8.12
C GLN A 8 -19.52 2.31 7.60
N GLN A 9 -20.62 2.68 6.93
CA GLN A 9 -21.50 1.72 6.24
C GLN A 9 -20.77 0.94 5.14
N ARG A 10 -19.96 1.61 4.30
CA ARG A 10 -19.17 0.93 3.26
C ARG A 10 -18.11 -0.01 3.85
N LEU A 11 -17.40 0.41 4.89
CA LEU A 11 -16.41 -0.46 5.56
C LEU A 11 -17.09 -1.68 6.19
N PHE A 12 -18.26 -1.49 6.82
CA PHE A 12 -19.05 -2.57 7.37
C PHE A 12 -19.47 -3.59 6.32
N LEU A 13 -20.00 -3.14 5.17
CA LEU A 13 -20.39 -4.04 4.07
C LEU A 13 -19.20 -4.83 3.52
N VAL A 14 -18.03 -4.20 3.40
CA VAL A 14 -16.80 -4.88 2.96
C VAL A 14 -16.34 -5.89 4.01
N ALA A 15 -16.40 -5.56 5.30
CA ALA A 15 -16.05 -6.47 6.37
C ALA A 15 -16.97 -7.70 6.38
N LEU A 16 -18.28 -7.48 6.27
CA LEU A 16 -19.28 -8.54 6.16
C LEU A 16 -19.02 -9.41 4.92
N GLN A 17 -18.74 -8.78 3.77
CA GLN A 17 -18.36 -9.49 2.55
C GLN A 17 -17.13 -10.39 2.79
N ALA A 18 -16.08 -9.88 3.44
CA ALA A 18 -14.87 -10.66 3.73
C ALA A 18 -15.15 -11.84 4.66
N LEU A 19 -16.02 -11.68 5.66
CA LEU A 19 -16.41 -12.74 6.59
C LEU A 19 -17.26 -13.83 5.92
N ILE A 20 -18.12 -13.46 4.96
CA ILE A 20 -18.98 -14.42 4.25
C ILE A 20 -18.23 -15.15 3.13
N GLN A 21 -17.40 -14.44 2.36
CA GLN A 21 -16.78 -14.99 1.15
C GLN A 21 -15.50 -15.79 1.39
N ILE A 22 -14.83 -15.58 2.52
CA ILE A 22 -13.54 -16.20 2.81
C ILE A 22 -13.73 -17.33 3.81
N SER A 23 -13.31 -18.54 3.46
CA SER A 23 -13.34 -19.68 4.37
C SER A 23 -12.38 -19.48 5.56
N LYS A 24 -12.68 -20.13 6.68
CA LYS A 24 -11.81 -20.10 7.87
C LYS A 24 -10.37 -20.50 7.56
N SER A 25 -10.17 -21.54 6.73
CA SER A 25 -8.82 -21.97 6.34
C SER A 25 -8.08 -20.93 5.51
N THR A 26 -8.78 -20.19 4.64
CA THR A 26 -8.18 -19.08 3.89
C THR A 26 -7.86 -17.90 4.81
N TRP A 27 -8.68 -17.62 5.82
CA TRP A 27 -8.38 -16.63 6.87
C TRP A 27 -7.08 -16.98 7.61
N GLU A 28 -6.95 -18.21 8.09
CA GLU A 28 -5.76 -18.71 8.80
C GLU A 28 -4.49 -18.60 7.93
N ARG A 29 -4.58 -18.97 6.64
CA ARG A 29 -3.47 -18.81 5.69
C ARG A 29 -3.04 -17.35 5.54
N LYS A 30 -3.99 -16.42 5.39
CA LYS A 30 -3.68 -14.98 5.29
C LYS A 30 -3.06 -14.44 6.58
N PHE A 31 -3.55 -14.87 7.75
CA PHE A 31 -2.94 -14.55 9.03
C PHE A 31 -1.48 -15.02 9.07
N ASN A 32 -1.22 -16.26 8.65
CA ASN A 32 0.14 -16.80 8.60
C ASN A 32 1.05 -16.00 7.66
N VAL A 33 0.54 -15.52 6.52
CA VAL A 33 1.30 -14.62 5.64
C VAL A 33 1.69 -13.33 6.37
N PHE A 34 0.76 -12.67 7.07
CA PHE A 34 1.10 -11.45 7.82
C PHE A 34 2.08 -11.73 8.98
N LYS A 35 1.94 -12.87 9.66
CA LYS A 35 2.87 -13.30 10.72
C LYS A 35 4.29 -13.55 10.22
N GLN A 36 4.47 -14.03 8.99
CA GLN A 36 5.79 -14.15 8.36
C GLN A 36 6.50 -12.79 8.22
N TRP A 37 5.73 -11.70 8.14
CA TRP A 37 6.25 -10.33 8.15
C TRP A 37 6.34 -9.72 9.56
N GLY A 38 6.17 -10.53 10.61
CA GLY A 38 6.32 -10.12 12.00
C GLY A 38 5.13 -9.34 12.59
N TRP A 39 3.94 -9.41 11.97
CA TRP A 39 2.74 -8.83 12.56
C TRP A 39 2.19 -9.72 13.67
N SER A 40 1.70 -9.11 14.75
CA SER A 40 0.94 -9.83 15.77
C SER A 40 -0.51 -10.08 15.33
N ASP A 41 -1.25 -10.89 16.09
CA ASP A 41 -2.69 -11.06 15.82
C ASP A 41 -3.45 -9.74 15.99
N GLU A 42 -3.05 -8.91 16.96
CA GLU A 42 -3.61 -7.58 17.19
C GLU A 42 -3.32 -6.62 16.02
N ASP A 43 -2.13 -6.67 15.44
CA ASP A 43 -1.78 -5.88 14.25
C ASP A 43 -2.69 -6.23 13.06
N ILE A 44 -2.91 -7.54 12.84
CA ILE A 44 -3.75 -8.04 11.74
C ILE A 44 -5.22 -7.64 11.94
N VAL A 45 -5.74 -7.81 13.16
CA VAL A 45 -7.11 -7.40 13.51
C VAL A 45 -7.27 -5.88 13.35
N SER A 46 -6.32 -5.09 13.86
CA SER A 46 -6.35 -3.63 13.71
C SER A 46 -6.30 -3.20 12.24
N ALA A 47 -5.49 -3.86 11.42
CA ALA A 47 -5.43 -3.62 9.99
C ALA A 47 -6.76 -3.95 9.28
N PHE A 48 -7.41 -5.05 9.67
CA PHE A 48 -8.72 -5.43 9.16
C PHE A 48 -9.80 -4.41 9.54
N GLU A 49 -9.85 -3.95 10.79
CA GLU A 49 -10.81 -2.92 11.23
C GLU A 49 -10.64 -1.60 10.47
N LYS A 50 -9.39 -1.18 10.25
CA LYS A 50 -9.06 0.05 9.50
C LYS A 50 -9.39 -0.07 8.02
N TYR A 51 -9.15 -1.24 7.42
CA TYR A 51 -9.35 -1.47 5.99
C TYR A 51 -9.66 -2.94 5.69
N PRO A 52 -10.93 -3.37 5.80
CA PRO A 52 -11.29 -4.78 5.68
C PRO A 52 -10.93 -5.44 4.34
N ARG A 53 -10.77 -4.62 3.28
CA ARG A 53 -10.31 -5.08 1.96
C ARG A 53 -8.93 -5.72 2.00
N CYS A 54 -8.09 -5.46 3.01
CA CYS A 54 -6.78 -6.11 3.12
C CYS A 54 -6.89 -7.64 3.13
N MET A 55 -7.97 -8.18 3.70
CA MET A 55 -8.22 -9.62 3.74
C MET A 55 -8.81 -10.17 2.44
N LEU A 56 -9.30 -9.31 1.54
CA LEU A 56 -9.82 -9.73 0.23
C LEU A 56 -8.71 -9.91 -0.82
N PHE A 57 -7.48 -9.46 -0.56
CA PHE A 57 -6.36 -9.62 -1.50
C PHE A 57 -5.80 -11.02 -1.48
N SER A 58 -5.26 -11.51 -2.60
CA SER A 58 -4.59 -12.82 -2.65
C SER A 58 -3.34 -12.84 -1.74
N GLU A 59 -2.99 -14.02 -1.24
CA GLU A 59 -1.75 -14.22 -0.47
C GLU A 59 -0.53 -13.73 -1.25
N HIS A 60 -0.48 -14.04 -2.55
CA HIS A 60 0.55 -13.56 -3.46
C HIS A 60 0.67 -12.03 -3.48
N LYS A 61 -0.44 -11.32 -3.67
CA LYS A 61 -0.43 -9.85 -3.70
C LYS A 61 0.02 -9.25 -2.38
N ILE A 62 -0.37 -9.85 -1.25
CA ILE A 62 0.08 -9.41 0.07
C ILE A 62 1.59 -9.57 0.17
N SER A 63 2.12 -10.77 -0.13
CA SER A 63 3.55 -11.06 -0.04
C SER A 63 4.39 -10.19 -0.98
N GLU A 64 3.98 -10.01 -2.23
CA GLU A 64 4.71 -9.15 -3.18
C GLU A 64 4.76 -7.68 -2.73
N ASN A 65 3.65 -7.14 -2.24
CA ASN A 65 3.62 -5.78 -1.74
C ASN A 65 4.45 -5.63 -0.46
N MET A 66 4.35 -6.59 0.47
CA MET A 66 5.14 -6.59 1.70
C MET A 66 6.63 -6.70 1.42
N ASP A 67 7.05 -7.60 0.53
CA ASP A 67 8.44 -7.77 0.11
C ASP A 67 9.01 -6.49 -0.48
N PHE A 68 8.26 -5.86 -1.38
CA PHE A 68 8.70 -4.60 -1.96
C PHE A 68 8.83 -3.49 -0.89
N PHE A 69 7.84 -3.33 -0.01
CA PHE A 69 7.92 -2.28 1.00
C PHE A 69 9.00 -2.54 2.04
N VAL A 70 9.11 -3.77 2.55
CA VAL A 70 10.01 -4.09 3.65
C VAL A 70 11.44 -4.30 3.14
N ASN A 71 11.62 -5.21 2.19
CA ASN A 71 12.95 -5.62 1.74
C ASN A 71 13.52 -4.66 0.69
N THR A 72 12.70 -4.22 -0.28
CA THR A 72 13.19 -3.32 -1.33
C THR A 72 13.24 -1.86 -0.87
N MET A 73 12.21 -1.36 -0.18
CA MET A 73 12.13 0.04 0.25
C MET A 73 12.66 0.30 1.66
N GLY A 74 13.01 -0.75 2.43
CA GLY A 74 13.50 -0.60 3.80
C GLY A 74 12.45 -0.09 4.78
N CYS A 75 11.16 -0.22 4.46
CA CYS A 75 10.08 0.19 5.34
C CYS A 75 10.00 -0.78 6.54
N LYS A 76 9.77 -0.24 7.73
CA LYS A 76 9.48 -1.09 8.89
C LYS A 76 8.17 -1.84 8.65
N SER A 77 8.17 -3.17 8.79
CA SER A 77 6.95 -3.97 8.63
C SER A 77 5.80 -3.48 9.52
N SER A 78 6.10 -3.06 10.76
CA SER A 78 5.15 -2.50 11.72
C SER A 78 4.52 -1.15 11.33
N TYR A 79 5.00 -0.51 10.25
CA TYR A 79 4.35 0.67 9.69
C TYR A 79 3.09 0.32 8.89
N ILE A 80 3.10 -0.81 8.19
CA ILE A 80 2.05 -1.20 7.24
C ILE A 80 0.71 -1.58 7.89
N PRO A 81 0.61 -2.22 9.09
CA PRO A 81 -0.70 -2.51 9.69
C PRO A 81 -1.47 -1.22 10.10
N ASN A 82 -0.76 -0.09 10.23
CA ASN A 82 -1.38 1.22 10.43
C ASN A 82 -1.84 1.88 9.13
N HIS A 83 -1.36 1.39 7.98
CA HIS A 83 -1.69 1.87 6.63
C HIS A 83 -2.04 0.71 5.69
N PRO A 84 -3.01 -0.17 6.02
CA PRO A 84 -3.30 -1.40 5.27
C PRO A 84 -3.78 -1.15 3.83
N VAL A 85 -4.21 0.08 3.52
CA VAL A 85 -4.51 0.52 2.15
C VAL A 85 -3.31 0.41 1.21
N LEU A 86 -2.08 0.45 1.72
CA LEU A 86 -0.86 0.27 0.93
C LEU A 86 -0.86 -1.05 0.15
N LEU A 87 -1.42 -2.10 0.75
CA LEU A 87 -1.53 -3.42 0.13
C LEU A 87 -2.55 -3.47 -1.03
N SER A 88 -3.38 -2.44 -1.19
CA SER A 88 -4.40 -2.38 -2.23
C SER A 88 -3.88 -1.97 -3.60
N TYR A 89 -2.80 -1.19 -3.63
CA TYR A 89 -2.27 -0.65 -4.88
C TYR A 89 -1.63 -1.72 -5.75
N SER A 90 -1.58 -1.46 -7.05
CA SER A 90 -0.85 -2.31 -7.99
C SER A 90 0.64 -2.12 -7.77
N LEU A 91 1.35 -3.23 -7.56
CA LEU A 91 2.80 -3.22 -7.41
C LEU A 91 3.46 -2.58 -8.64
N LYS A 92 3.20 -3.17 -9.82
CA LYS A 92 3.76 -2.76 -11.11
C LYS A 92 3.28 -1.38 -11.59
N LYS A 93 1.97 -1.12 -11.54
CA LYS A 93 1.42 0.11 -12.14
C LYS A 93 1.53 1.35 -11.26
N ARG A 94 1.77 1.20 -9.95
CA ARG A 94 1.76 2.35 -9.02
C ARG A 94 2.89 2.34 -8.01
N ILE A 95 3.10 1.24 -7.29
CA ILE A 95 4.07 1.22 -6.18
C ILE A 95 5.49 1.36 -6.72
N ILE A 96 5.90 0.49 -7.64
CA ILE A 96 7.26 0.49 -8.23
C ILE A 96 7.56 1.84 -8.91
N PRO A 97 6.74 2.36 -9.85
CA PRO A 97 7.01 3.63 -10.53
C PRO A 97 7.24 4.79 -9.58
N ARG A 98 6.36 4.94 -8.59
CA ARG A 98 6.44 6.05 -7.64
C ARG A 98 7.65 5.92 -6.72
N CYS A 99 7.91 4.72 -6.21
CA CYS A 99 9.05 4.47 -5.35
C CYS A 99 10.39 4.62 -6.07
N SER A 100 10.47 4.27 -7.36
CA SER A 100 11.67 4.47 -8.17
C SER A 100 12.03 5.95 -8.32
N VAL A 101 11.05 6.80 -8.66
CA VAL A 101 11.25 8.26 -8.72
C VAL A 101 11.70 8.81 -7.37
N LEU A 102 11.03 8.43 -6.28
CA LEU A 102 11.39 8.92 -4.94
C LEU A 102 12.79 8.50 -4.50
N LYS A 103 13.22 7.27 -4.85
CA LYS A 103 14.58 6.81 -4.57
C LYS A 103 15.62 7.62 -5.34
N ALA A 104 15.36 7.91 -6.62
CA ALA A 104 16.23 8.75 -7.42
C ALA A 104 16.30 10.19 -6.87
N LEU A 105 15.17 10.79 -6.50
CA LEU A 105 15.16 12.11 -5.88
C LEU A 105 15.93 12.14 -4.55
N LEU A 106 15.83 11.09 -3.73
CA LEU A 106 16.62 10.97 -2.50
C LEU A 106 18.12 10.87 -2.80
N SER A 107 18.53 10.08 -3.80
CA SER A 107 19.95 9.90 -4.12
C SER A 107 20.59 11.17 -4.68
N GLU A 108 19.82 11.97 -5.41
CA GLU A 108 20.26 13.29 -5.90
C GLU A 108 20.18 14.40 -4.83
N GLY A 109 19.71 14.08 -3.61
CA GLY A 109 19.54 15.07 -2.54
C GLY A 109 18.44 16.11 -2.81
N LEU A 110 17.56 15.85 -3.79
CA LEU A 110 16.46 16.74 -4.17
C LEU A 110 15.27 16.67 -3.20
N ILE A 111 15.19 15.61 -2.39
CA ILE A 111 14.29 15.49 -1.25
C ILE A 111 15.05 14.87 -0.06
N GLU A 112 14.64 15.19 1.16
CA GLU A 112 15.28 14.63 2.37
C GLU A 112 14.58 13.34 2.86
N LYS A 113 13.25 13.31 2.76
CA LYS A 113 12.42 12.19 3.24
C LYS A 113 11.06 12.21 2.57
N PHE A 114 10.37 11.07 2.63
CA PHE A 114 9.03 10.96 2.08
C PHE A 114 8.13 10.01 2.89
N ASN A 115 6.82 10.24 2.86
CA ASN A 115 5.83 9.39 3.51
C ASN A 115 5.16 8.45 2.49
N VAL A 116 5.44 7.15 2.57
CA VAL A 116 4.95 6.14 1.63
C VAL A 116 3.44 6.18 1.48
N ASN A 117 2.68 6.25 2.58
CA ASN A 117 1.21 6.29 2.53
C ASN A 117 0.70 7.52 1.78
N SER A 118 1.21 8.71 2.10
CA SER A 118 0.80 9.95 1.43
C SER A 118 1.03 9.90 -0.08
N ILE A 119 2.14 9.29 -0.51
CA ILE A 119 2.51 9.24 -1.92
C ILE A 119 1.72 8.18 -2.68
N MET A 120 1.35 7.07 -2.03
CA MET A 120 0.52 6.07 -2.68
C MET A 120 -0.94 6.53 -2.80
N VAL A 121 -1.44 7.29 -1.82
CA VAL A 121 -2.82 7.79 -1.79
C VAL A 121 -3.07 8.90 -2.81
N CYS A 122 -2.11 9.80 -3.06
CA CYS A 122 -2.33 10.94 -3.95
C CYS A 122 -2.62 10.50 -5.40
N THR A 123 -3.36 11.32 -6.14
CA THR A 123 -3.68 11.05 -7.55
C THR A 123 -2.41 11.08 -8.41
N GLU A 124 -2.46 10.52 -9.63
CA GLU A 124 -1.33 10.58 -10.56
C GLU A 124 -0.93 12.02 -10.88
N LYS A 125 -1.91 12.88 -11.19
CA LYS A 125 -1.68 14.32 -11.40
C LYS A 125 -0.90 14.95 -10.24
N VAL A 126 -1.34 14.71 -9.00
CA VAL A 126 -0.68 15.28 -7.81
C VAL A 126 0.71 14.67 -7.59
N PHE A 127 0.91 13.40 -7.91
CA PHE A 127 2.22 12.77 -7.84
C PHE A 127 3.20 13.43 -8.82
N LEU A 128 2.84 13.52 -10.10
CA LEU A 128 3.69 14.11 -11.14
C LEU A 128 4.02 15.58 -10.82
N GLN A 129 3.02 16.36 -10.43
CA GLN A 129 3.20 17.78 -10.06
C GLN A 129 4.11 18.00 -8.86
N ARG A 130 4.27 17.01 -7.97
CA ARG A 130 5.09 17.14 -6.76
C ARG A 130 6.48 16.53 -6.89
N PHE A 131 6.61 15.45 -7.65
CA PHE A 131 7.81 14.62 -7.64
C PHE A 131 8.43 14.40 -9.03
N VAL A 132 7.86 14.96 -10.09
CA VAL A 132 8.40 14.81 -11.45
C VAL A 132 8.59 16.18 -12.08
N THR A 133 7.50 16.91 -12.30
CA THR A 133 7.51 18.21 -12.98
C THR A 133 8.40 19.28 -12.33
N PRO A 134 8.47 19.43 -11.00
CA PRO A 134 9.20 20.55 -10.37
C PRO A 134 10.72 20.56 -10.62
N PHE A 135 11.31 19.43 -10.99
CA PHE A 135 12.75 19.31 -11.15
C PHE A 135 13.21 19.60 -12.58
N GLU A 136 12.26 19.75 -13.53
CA GLU A 136 12.49 20.05 -14.95
C GLU A 136 13.49 19.10 -15.66
N ASP A 137 13.78 17.95 -15.05
CA ASP A 137 14.64 16.91 -15.59
C ASP A 137 13.79 15.81 -16.25
N PRO A 138 13.90 15.60 -17.57
CA PRO A 138 13.20 14.52 -18.28
C PRO A 138 13.48 13.12 -17.72
N TYR A 139 14.60 12.92 -17.02
CA TYR A 139 14.97 11.66 -16.40
C TYR A 139 13.88 11.10 -15.49
N PHE A 140 13.27 11.92 -14.62
CA PHE A 140 12.27 11.44 -13.65
C PHE A 140 10.97 10.99 -14.33
N LEU A 141 10.56 11.68 -15.40
CA LEU A 141 9.39 11.28 -16.17
C LEU A 141 9.65 9.97 -16.92
N LYS A 142 10.80 9.88 -17.60
CA LYS A 142 11.22 8.67 -18.30
C LYS A 142 11.31 7.47 -17.36
N LEU A 143 11.93 7.66 -16.19
CA LEU A 143 12.00 6.63 -15.15
C LEU A 143 10.60 6.19 -14.69
N TYR A 144 9.68 7.12 -14.45
CA TYR A 144 8.31 6.78 -14.06
C TYR A 144 7.61 5.92 -15.12
N GLU A 145 7.68 6.33 -16.39
CA GLU A 145 7.04 5.65 -17.52
C GLU A 145 7.65 4.26 -17.77
N GLU A 146 8.98 4.14 -17.76
CA GLU A 146 9.69 2.86 -17.90
C GLU A 146 9.31 1.87 -16.79
N LYS A 147 9.06 2.37 -15.58
CA LYS A 147 8.68 1.52 -14.45
C LYS A 147 7.21 1.10 -14.49
N GLN A 148 6.35 1.78 -15.25
CA GLN A 148 4.94 1.39 -15.43
C GLN A 148 4.75 0.22 -16.41
N THR A 149 5.74 -0.05 -17.27
CA THR A 149 5.67 -1.09 -18.33
C THR A 149 6.27 -2.45 -17.91
N LEU A 150 6.79 -2.56 -16.68
CA LEU A 150 7.34 -3.79 -16.08
C LEU A 150 6.28 -4.78 -15.57
#